data_AF-A0A1G6Z340-F1
#
_entry.id   AF-A0A1G6Z340-F1
#
_cell.length_a   1.000
_cell.length_b   1.000
_cell.length_c   1.000
_cell.angle_alpha   90.00
_cell.angle_beta   90.00
_cell.angle_gamma   90.00
#
_symmetry.space_group_name_H-M   'P 1'
#
loop_
_entity.id
_entity.type
_entity.pdbx_description
1 polymer ?
#
loop_
_entity_poly.entity_id
_entity_poly.type
_entity_poly.pdbx_seq_one_letter_code
_entity_poly.pdbx_strand_id
1 'polypeptide(L)'
;MPGADVFAMDPDEVHKSVEVLFEIEEEVGRRTGEMTAANAEAAGPLKDAGTALGPALEAAGRWWGTDRAGGFTGLVGDTGEYLAVCAEQAVEIDDYSAADFASLADSGRYPGRASGTGG
;
A
#
# COMPACT_ATOMS: atom_id res chain seq x y z
N MET A 1 18.97 -12.78 -11.05
CA MET A 1 18.33 -12.92 -9.73
C MET A 1 17.21 -13.93 -9.90
N PRO A 2 17.20 -15.06 -9.19
CA PRO A 2 16.06 -15.96 -9.25
C PRO A 2 14.94 -15.29 -8.46
N GLY A 3 13.96 -14.74 -9.17
CA GLY A 3 12.67 -14.45 -8.55
C GLY A 3 12.14 -15.79 -8.04
N ALA A 4 11.87 -15.89 -6.75
CA ALA A 4 10.99 -16.94 -6.27
C ALA A 4 9.68 -16.73 -7.03
N ASP A 5 9.43 -17.59 -8.00
CA ASP A 5 8.25 -17.54 -8.84
C ASP A 5 7.06 -17.65 -7.87
N VAL A 6 6.11 -16.72 -7.90
CA VAL A 6 4.93 -16.77 -7.01
C VAL A 6 4.21 -18.12 -7.16
N PHE A 7 4.32 -18.72 -8.35
CA PHE A 7 3.84 -20.05 -8.69
C PHE A 7 4.61 -21.22 -8.02
N ALA A 8 5.72 -20.95 -7.36
CA ALA A 8 6.50 -21.92 -6.58
C ALA A 8 6.39 -21.69 -5.06
N MET A 9 5.69 -20.63 -4.63
CA MET A 9 5.41 -20.36 -3.22
C MET A 9 4.19 -21.15 -2.75
N ASP A 10 4.18 -21.48 -1.46
CA ASP A 10 3.01 -22.09 -0.84
C ASP A 10 1.83 -21.09 -0.83
N PRO A 11 0.59 -21.53 -1.12
CA PRO A 11 -0.60 -20.67 -1.14
C PRO A 11 -0.79 -19.81 0.11
N ASP A 12 -0.57 -20.42 1.29
CA ASP A 12 -0.72 -19.75 2.57
C ASP A 12 0.39 -18.72 2.79
N GLU A 13 1.59 -18.97 2.25
CA GLU A 13 2.70 -18.02 2.29
C GLU A 13 2.44 -16.81 1.40
N VAL A 14 1.82 -17.00 0.23
CA VAL A 14 1.40 -15.90 -0.64
C VAL A 14 0.33 -15.06 0.05
N HIS A 15 -0.70 -15.70 0.63
CA HIS A 15 -1.75 -15.00 1.35
C HIS A 15 -1.22 -14.16 2.52
N LYS A 16 -0.38 -14.76 3.38
CA LYS A 16 0.26 -14.04 4.50
C LYS A 16 1.13 -12.89 4.01
N SER A 17 1.83 -13.06 2.90
CA SER A 17 2.67 -12.00 2.32
C SER A 17 1.83 -10.81 1.85
N VAL A 18 0.69 -11.08 1.21
CA VAL A 18 -0.26 -10.03 0.79
C VAL A 18 -0.83 -9.29 2.00
N GLU A 19 -1.28 -10.01 3.04
CA GLU A 19 -1.78 -9.40 4.28
C GLU A 19 -0.74 -8.48 4.91
N VAL A 20 0.51 -8.95 5.05
CA VAL A 20 1.61 -8.16 5.62
C VAL A 20 1.90 -6.91 4.78
N LEU A 21 1.88 -6.99 3.45
CA LEU A 21 2.13 -5.84 2.58
C LEU A 21 1.04 -4.78 2.75
N PHE A 22 -0.23 -5.17 2.81
CA PHE A 22 -1.33 -4.22 3.03
C PHE A 22 -1.34 -3.64 4.45
N GLU A 23 -1.00 -4.44 5.48
CA GLU A 23 -0.81 -3.91 6.84
C GLU A 23 0.31 -2.85 6.89
N ILE A 24 1.41 -3.08 6.16
CA ILE A 24 2.50 -2.10 6.04
C ILE A 24 2.02 -0.84 5.31
N GLU A 25 1.29 -0.97 4.19
CA GLU A 25 0.71 0.17 3.45
C GLU A 25 -0.17 1.01 4.38
N GLU A 26 -1.09 0.36 5.10
CA GLU A 26 -2.04 1.02 6.00
C GLU A 26 -1.33 1.73 7.16
N GLU A 27 -0.40 1.06 7.83
CA GLU A 27 0.31 1.64 8.98
C GLU A 27 1.18 2.83 8.55
N VAL A 28 1.89 2.72 7.43
CA VAL A 28 2.69 3.84 6.90
C VAL A 28 1.79 5.00 6.46
N GLY A 29 0.65 4.71 5.82
CA GLY A 29 -0.35 5.70 5.46
C GLY A 29 -0.87 6.46 6.67
N ARG A 30 -1.27 5.74 7.74
CA ARG A 30 -1.76 6.32 8.99
C ARG A 30 -0.71 7.22 9.65
N ARG A 31 0.51 6.71 9.85
CA ARG A 31 1.62 7.47 10.47
C ARG A 31 2.01 8.69 9.66
N THR A 32 1.97 8.58 8.35
CA THR A 32 2.21 9.70 7.44
C THR A 32 1.13 10.77 7.57
N GLY A 33 -0.14 10.37 7.67
CA GLY A 33 -1.25 11.30 7.93
C GLY A 33 -1.07 12.06 9.25
N GLU A 34 -0.77 11.34 10.34
CA GLU A 34 -0.50 11.94 11.66
C GLU A 34 0.65 12.95 11.60
N MET A 35 1.76 12.58 10.96
CA MET A 35 2.95 13.42 10.86
C MET A 35 2.70 14.66 9.99
N THR A 36 2.04 14.52 8.84
CA THR A 36 1.75 15.66 7.94
C THR A 36 0.77 16.64 8.58
N ALA A 37 -0.22 16.15 9.35
CA ALA A 37 -1.12 16.99 10.13
C ALA A 37 -0.38 17.78 11.22
N ALA A 38 0.45 17.11 12.03
CA ALA A 38 1.26 17.77 13.06
C ALA A 38 2.20 18.83 12.45
N ASN A 39 2.75 18.55 11.27
CA ASN A 39 3.63 19.46 10.57
C ASN A 39 2.89 20.71 10.05
N ALA A 40 1.64 20.55 9.57
CA ALA A 40 0.78 21.65 9.16
C ALA A 40 0.35 22.52 10.35
N GLU A 41 0.03 21.90 11.50
CA GLU A 41 -0.29 22.58 12.75
C GLU A 41 0.88 23.44 13.22
N ALA A 42 2.10 22.89 13.23
CA ALA A 42 3.31 23.62 13.59
C ALA A 42 3.64 24.75 12.59
N ALA A 43 3.32 24.58 11.30
CA ALA A 43 3.58 25.59 10.28
C ALA A 43 2.68 26.83 10.41
N GLY A 44 1.48 26.70 10.98
CA GLY A 44 0.50 27.79 11.10
C GLY A 44 1.04 29.04 11.80
N PRO A 45 1.43 28.96 13.08
CA PRO A 45 1.97 30.10 13.82
C PRO A 45 3.21 30.73 13.18
N LEU A 46 4.03 29.90 12.51
CA LEU A 46 5.24 30.35 11.81
C LEU A 46 4.92 31.14 10.54
N LYS A 47 3.84 30.78 9.83
CA LYS A 47 3.31 31.55 8.70
C LYS A 47 2.70 32.86 9.19
N ASP A 48 1.93 32.83 10.27
CA ASP A 48 1.29 34.02 10.84
C ASP A 48 2.32 35.04 11.34
N ALA A 49 3.45 34.55 11.86
CA ALA A 49 4.59 35.39 12.25
C ALA A 49 5.45 35.89 11.06
N GLY A 50 5.08 35.56 9.81
CA GLY A 50 5.80 35.98 8.61
C GLY A 50 7.17 35.35 8.45
N THR A 51 7.42 34.19 9.08
CA THR A 51 8.72 33.53 9.01
C THR A 51 8.84 32.66 7.77
N ALA A 52 10.04 32.56 7.20
CA ALA A 52 10.32 31.63 6.09
C ALA A 52 10.19 30.15 6.51
N LEU A 53 10.25 29.87 7.81
CA LEU A 53 10.15 28.52 8.37
C LEU A 53 8.76 27.91 8.15
N GLY A 54 7.68 28.70 8.21
CA GLY A 54 6.32 28.20 8.03
C GLY A 54 6.07 27.55 6.66
N PRO A 55 6.29 28.28 5.55
CA PRO A 55 6.17 27.72 4.20
C PRO A 55 7.14 26.55 3.94
N ALA A 56 8.36 26.62 4.50
CA ALA A 56 9.33 25.54 4.36
C ALA A 56 8.85 24.25 5.06
N LEU A 57 8.25 24.38 6.25
CA LEU A 57 7.72 23.26 7.00
C LEU A 57 6.53 22.62 6.28
N GLU A 58 5.61 23.44 5.75
CA GLU A 58 4.49 22.95 4.94
C GLU A 58 4.94 22.25 3.65
N ALA A 59 5.95 22.79 2.96
CA ALA A 59 6.55 22.14 1.80
C ALA A 59 7.20 20.80 2.15
N ALA A 60 7.92 20.72 3.27
CA ALA A 60 8.53 19.48 3.74
C ALA A 60 7.47 18.42 4.08
N GLY A 61 6.35 18.80 4.69
CA GLY A 61 5.24 17.90 4.99
C GLY A 61 4.61 17.31 3.74
N ARG A 62 4.35 18.15 2.73
CA ARG A 62 3.82 17.70 1.44
C ARG A 62 4.79 16.78 0.70
N TRP A 63 6.06 17.14 0.62
CA TRP A 63 7.09 16.29 0.01
C TRP A 63 7.18 14.93 0.69
N TRP A 64 7.15 14.89 2.03
CA TRP A 64 7.12 13.62 2.74
C TRP A 64 5.89 12.79 2.38
N GLY A 65 4.70 13.38 2.49
CA GLY A 65 3.44 12.67 2.28
C GLY A 65 3.27 12.14 0.85
N THR A 66 3.58 12.98 -0.14
CA THR A 66 3.37 12.63 -1.55
C THR A 66 4.53 11.82 -2.12
N ASP A 67 5.77 12.27 -1.95
CA ASP A 67 6.90 11.69 -2.69
C ASP A 67 7.52 10.52 -1.94
N ARG A 68 7.83 10.69 -0.65
CA ARG A 68 8.50 9.65 0.16
C ARG A 68 7.54 8.55 0.59
N ALA A 69 6.57 8.91 1.41
CA ALA A 69 5.62 7.95 1.96
C ALA A 69 4.68 7.45 0.86
N GLY A 70 4.10 8.35 0.07
CA GLY A 70 3.24 7.99 -1.07
C GLY A 70 3.94 7.08 -2.09
N GLY A 71 5.18 7.39 -2.46
CA GLY A 71 5.96 6.52 -3.35
C GLY A 71 6.24 5.13 -2.75
N PHE A 72 6.54 5.06 -1.45
CA PHE A 72 6.73 3.79 -0.76
C PHE A 72 5.44 2.98 -0.67
N THR A 73 4.33 3.58 -0.22
CA THR A 73 3.04 2.89 -0.08
C THR A 73 2.50 2.45 -1.42
N GLY A 74 2.72 3.22 -2.49
CA GLY A 74 2.38 2.82 -3.85
C GLY A 74 3.10 1.54 -4.26
N LEU A 75 4.44 1.49 -4.11
CA LEU A 75 5.21 0.28 -4.46
C LEU A 75 4.82 -0.94 -3.62
N VAL A 76 4.57 -0.76 -2.32
CA VAL A 76 4.15 -1.85 -1.43
C VAL A 76 2.75 -2.35 -1.81
N GLY A 77 1.81 -1.44 -2.04
CA GLY A 77 0.45 -1.77 -2.49
C GLY A 77 0.45 -2.48 -3.84
N ASP A 78 1.15 -1.93 -4.85
CA ASP A 78 1.29 -2.54 -6.18
C ASP A 78 1.88 -3.95 -6.10
N THR A 79 2.83 -4.17 -5.18
CA THR A 79 3.44 -5.50 -4.95
C THR A 79 2.43 -6.46 -4.32
N GLY A 80 1.66 -6.01 -3.33
CA GLY A 80 0.59 -6.80 -2.71
C GLY A 80 -0.50 -7.19 -3.72
N GLU A 81 -0.92 -6.24 -4.56
CA GLU A 81 -1.88 -6.46 -5.64
C GLU A 81 -1.34 -7.45 -6.67
N TYR A 82 -0.07 -7.31 -7.09
CA TYR A 82 0.57 -8.27 -7.99
C TYR A 82 0.55 -9.70 -7.43
N LEU A 83 0.90 -9.86 -6.15
CA LEU A 83 0.87 -11.17 -5.50
C LEU A 83 -0.55 -11.75 -5.42
N ALA A 84 -1.55 -10.93 -5.10
CA ALA A 84 -2.94 -11.35 -5.05
C ALA A 84 -3.45 -11.85 -6.43
N VAL A 85 -3.15 -11.10 -7.50
CA VAL A 85 -3.53 -11.48 -8.88
C VAL A 85 -2.81 -12.77 -9.32
N CYS A 86 -1.52 -12.91 -9.01
CA CYS A 86 -0.80 -14.14 -9.30
C CYS A 86 -1.36 -15.34 -8.52
N ALA A 87 -1.79 -15.14 -7.28
CA ALA A 87 -2.45 -16.18 -6.49
C ALA A 87 -3.76 -16.61 -7.14
N GLU A 88 -4.64 -15.66 -7.51
CA GLU A 88 -5.92 -15.94 -8.19
C GLU A 88 -5.73 -16.73 -9.50
N GLN A 89 -4.78 -16.31 -10.33
CA GLN A 89 -4.47 -16.99 -11.59
C GLN A 89 -3.90 -18.41 -11.39
N ALA A 90 -3.14 -18.64 -10.30
CA ALA A 90 -2.64 -19.97 -9.97
C ALA A 90 -3.80 -20.93 -9.61
N VAL A 91 -4.85 -20.44 -8.95
CA VAL A 91 -6.07 -21.22 -8.66
C VAL A 91 -6.78 -21.66 -9.94
N GLU A 92 -6.88 -20.76 -10.93
CA GLU A 92 -7.55 -21.05 -12.20
C GLU A 92 -6.80 -22.08 -13.07
N ILE A 93 -5.48 -22.20 -12.90
CA ILE A 93 -4.65 -23.16 -13.64
C ILE A 93 -4.63 -24.54 -12.97
N ASP A 94 -4.81 -24.62 -11.64
CA ASP A 94 -4.76 -25.86 -10.85
C ASP A 94 -6.15 -26.45 -10.53
N ASP A 95 -6.92 -26.73 -11.60
CA ASP A 95 -8.25 -27.38 -11.57
C ASP A 95 -8.24 -28.83 -11.00
N TYR A 96 -7.11 -29.28 -10.43
CA TYR A 96 -6.98 -30.58 -9.74
C TYR A 96 -6.75 -30.45 -8.21
N SER A 97 -6.46 -29.25 -7.67
CA SER A 97 -6.32 -28.98 -6.22
C SER A 97 -7.28 -27.90 -5.67
N ALA A 98 -8.18 -27.38 -6.51
CA ALA A 98 -9.08 -26.23 -6.31
C ALA A 98 -9.91 -26.14 -4.99
N ALA A 99 -9.90 -27.13 -4.10
CA ALA A 99 -10.63 -27.10 -2.85
C ALA A 99 -10.00 -26.18 -1.78
N ASP A 100 -8.67 -26.09 -1.70
CA ASP A 100 -8.00 -25.34 -0.62
C ASP A 100 -7.93 -23.84 -0.94
N PHE A 101 -7.59 -23.49 -2.17
CA PHE A 101 -7.49 -22.10 -2.64
C PHE A 101 -8.84 -21.39 -2.79
N ALA A 102 -9.89 -22.08 -3.27
CA ALA A 102 -11.21 -21.48 -3.45
C ALA A 102 -11.86 -21.04 -2.13
N SER A 103 -11.42 -21.61 -1.01
CA SER A 103 -11.87 -21.18 0.33
C SER A 103 -11.23 -19.85 0.78
N LEU A 104 -10.08 -19.48 0.21
CA LEU A 104 -9.29 -18.29 0.55
C LEU A 104 -9.52 -17.13 -0.43
N ALA A 105 -9.90 -17.43 -1.67
CA ALA A 105 -10.27 -16.47 -2.71
C ALA A 105 -11.68 -15.85 -2.50
N ASP A 106 -11.98 -15.44 -1.27
CA ASP A 106 -13.21 -14.71 -0.98
C ASP A 106 -13.14 -13.33 -1.65
N SER A 107 -13.79 -13.22 -2.80
CA SER A 107 -13.96 -11.98 -3.59
C SER A 107 -14.51 -10.78 -2.81
N GLY A 108 -14.97 -10.97 -1.55
CA GLY A 108 -15.33 -9.89 -0.63
C GLY A 108 -14.18 -9.33 0.22
N ARG A 109 -13.04 -10.02 0.32
CA ARG A 109 -11.93 -9.68 1.23
C ARG A 109 -10.87 -8.78 0.60
N TYR A 110 -10.73 -8.84 -0.72
CA TYR A 110 -9.88 -7.94 -1.50
C TYR A 110 -10.78 -6.92 -2.20
N PRO A 111 -11.04 -5.75 -1.59
CA PRO A 111 -11.75 -4.70 -2.29
C PRO A 111 -10.89 -4.27 -3.47
N GLY A 112 -11.25 -4.71 -4.68
CA GLY A 112 -10.73 -4.13 -5.91
C GLY A 112 -10.97 -2.62 -5.82
N ARG A 113 -9.89 -1.85 -5.61
CA ARG A 113 -9.98 -0.39 -5.66
C ARG A 113 -10.56 -0.07 -7.01
N ALA A 114 -11.73 0.58 -7.03
CA ALA A 114 -12.29 1.13 -8.25
C ALA A 114 -11.19 1.95 -8.90
N SER A 115 -10.67 1.45 -10.01
CA SER A 115 -9.59 2.05 -10.77
C SER A 115 -9.97 3.52 -10.97
N GLY A 116 -9.27 4.38 -10.24
CA GLY A 116 -9.52 5.81 -10.24
C GLY A 116 -9.33 6.31 -11.66
N THR A 117 -10.44 6.57 -12.34
CA THR A 117 -10.46 7.39 -13.54
C THR A 117 -10.12 8.81 -13.11
N GLY A 118 -8.81 9.09 -13.04
CA GLY A 118 -8.27 10.44 -12.97
C GLY A 118 -8.42 11.09 -14.33
N GLY A 119 -9.39 12.00 -14.42
CA GLY A 119 -9.57 13.00 -15.48
C GLY A 119 -10.19 14.24 -14.86
#